data_AF-A0A090QIP3-F1
#
_entry.id   AF-A0A090QIP3-F1
#
_cell.length_a   1.000
_cell.length_b   1.000
_cell.length_c   1.000
_cell.angle_alpha   90.00
_cell.angle_beta   90.00
_cell.angle_gamma   90.00
#
_symmetry.space_group_name_H-M   'P 1'
#
loop_
_entity.id
_entity.type
_entity.pdbx_description
1 polymer ?
#
loop_
_entity_poly.entity_id
_entity_poly.type
_entity_poly.pdbx_seq_one_letter_code
_entity_poly.pdbx_strand_id
1 'polypeptide(L)'
;MSYFFPPEVMGAHIGPAECHSTNRKHHINMRGVTALQGHMGVELDPVKESDEEKQAFAKYITLHKAHRDLIHSGRSFRLDAADERQFIYGVENHDEMLISVCQLAMPSHALPAPVRISCVEPDATYAVRILEMPQTSFQLMKQRPAWLDKTILLTGDNLREIGLTLPILDPESALILHLKKQ
;
A
#
# COMPACT_ATOMS: atom_id res chain seq x y z
N MET A 1 -13.39 7.50 9.43
CA MET A 1 -14.07 6.19 9.53
C MET A 1 -13.23 5.21 10.35
N SER A 2 -12.02 4.85 9.91
CA SER A 2 -11.17 3.84 10.59
C SER A 2 -10.58 4.21 11.96
N TYR A 3 -10.96 5.37 12.52
CA TYR A 3 -10.64 5.68 13.92
C TYR A 3 -11.54 4.93 14.91
N PHE A 4 -12.76 4.60 14.49
CA PHE A 4 -13.79 4.01 15.38
C PHE A 4 -14.40 2.74 14.80
N PHE A 5 -14.42 2.60 13.47
CA PHE A 5 -14.96 1.43 12.80
C PHE A 5 -13.82 0.59 12.22
N PRO A 6 -13.86 -0.74 12.39
CA PRO A 6 -12.83 -1.61 11.84
C PRO A 6 -13.04 -1.82 10.32
N PRO A 7 -12.01 -2.26 9.57
CA PRO A 7 -12.07 -2.35 8.10
C PRO A 7 -13.23 -3.17 7.53
N GLU A 8 -13.63 -4.24 8.20
CA GLU A 8 -14.65 -5.19 7.75
C GLU A 8 -16.06 -4.61 7.65
N VAL A 9 -16.32 -3.47 8.29
CA VAL A 9 -17.59 -2.74 8.16
C VAL A 9 -17.47 -1.46 7.31
N MET A 10 -16.29 -1.17 6.79
CA MET A 10 -16.01 0.00 5.96
C MET A 10 -15.93 -0.39 4.48
N GLY A 11 -17.06 -0.26 3.76
CA GLY A 11 -17.08 -0.47 2.32
C GLY A 11 -16.11 0.45 1.57
N ALA A 12 -15.28 -0.14 0.69
CA ALA A 12 -14.31 0.60 -0.11
C ALA A 12 -14.24 0.01 -1.53
N HIS A 13 -14.64 0.77 -2.54
CA HIS A 13 -14.83 0.23 -3.89
C HIS A 13 -13.83 0.81 -4.90
N ILE A 14 -13.33 -0.05 -5.78
CA ILE A 14 -12.64 0.36 -6.98
C ILE A 14 -13.70 0.86 -7.98
N GLY A 15 -13.71 2.17 -8.21
CA GLY A 15 -14.57 2.81 -9.20
C GLY A 15 -13.92 2.99 -10.57
N PRO A 16 -14.59 3.69 -11.50
CA PRO A 16 -14.06 3.98 -12.84
C PRO A 16 -12.79 4.85 -12.78
N ALA A 17 -12.04 4.88 -13.89
CA ALA A 17 -10.80 5.66 -13.99
C ALA A 17 -10.99 7.15 -13.71
N GLU A 18 -12.12 7.74 -14.14
CA GLU A 18 -12.56 9.08 -13.79
C GLU A 18 -13.69 9.01 -12.76
N CYS A 19 -13.46 9.57 -11.57
CA CYS A 19 -14.41 9.53 -10.47
C CYS A 19 -15.63 10.42 -10.76
N HIS A 20 -16.84 9.85 -10.80
CA HIS A 20 -18.08 10.59 -11.07
C HIS A 20 -18.43 11.67 -10.03
N SER A 21 -17.89 11.58 -8.81
CA SER A 21 -18.17 12.54 -7.72
C SER A 21 -17.16 13.69 -7.65
N THR A 22 -15.96 13.53 -8.20
CA THR A 22 -14.87 14.51 -8.06
C THR A 22 -14.17 14.89 -9.36
N ASN A 23 -14.46 14.17 -10.45
CA ASN A 23 -13.81 14.26 -11.76
C ASN A 23 -12.27 14.07 -11.73
N ARG A 24 -11.71 13.54 -10.63
CA ARG A 24 -10.30 13.14 -10.60
C ARG A 24 -10.09 11.85 -11.38
N LYS A 25 -8.95 11.77 -12.04
CA LYS A 25 -8.49 10.56 -12.75
C LYS A 25 -7.35 9.93 -11.98
N HIS A 26 -7.46 8.64 -11.69
CA HIS A 26 -6.42 7.90 -11.00
C HIS A 26 -6.12 6.59 -11.71
N HIS A 27 -4.82 6.26 -11.80
CA HIS A 27 -4.39 4.95 -12.28
C HIS A 27 -4.97 3.83 -11.41
N ILE A 28 -5.17 2.64 -11.99
CA ILE A 28 -5.75 1.51 -11.26
C ILE A 28 -4.96 1.11 -10.01
N ASN A 29 -3.66 1.42 -10.00
CA ASN A 29 -2.81 1.21 -8.82
C ASN A 29 -3.33 1.95 -7.58
N MET A 30 -3.55 3.25 -7.67
CA MET A 30 -4.01 4.05 -6.54
C MET A 30 -5.43 3.65 -6.12
N ARG A 31 -6.33 3.43 -7.09
CA ARG A 31 -7.71 2.98 -6.82
C ARG A 31 -7.74 1.62 -6.13
N GLY A 32 -6.95 0.66 -6.63
CA GLY A 32 -6.89 -0.70 -6.11
C GLY A 32 -6.27 -0.79 -4.72
N VAL A 33 -5.11 -0.17 -4.52
CA VAL A 33 -4.42 -0.19 -3.21
C VAL A 33 -5.26 0.47 -2.12
N THR A 34 -5.92 1.60 -2.41
CA THR A 34 -6.75 2.30 -1.43
C THR A 34 -8.06 1.58 -1.09
N ALA A 35 -8.67 0.89 -2.06
CA ALA A 35 -9.85 0.06 -1.81
C ALA A 35 -9.52 -1.23 -1.04
N LEU A 36 -8.29 -1.75 -1.17
CA LEU A 36 -7.88 -3.05 -0.62
C LEU A 36 -8.08 -3.16 0.90
N GLN A 37 -7.79 -2.08 1.63
CA GLN A 37 -7.71 -2.02 3.10
C GLN A 37 -9.06 -1.81 3.80
N GLY A 38 -10.17 -1.81 3.05
CA GLY A 38 -11.53 -1.85 3.60
C GLY A 38 -12.23 -3.16 3.22
N HIS A 39 -13.55 -3.19 3.40
CA HIS A 39 -14.39 -4.24 2.81
C HIS A 39 -14.49 -4.00 1.30
N MET A 40 -13.55 -4.58 0.55
CA MET A 40 -13.28 -4.22 -0.85
C MET A 40 -14.41 -4.66 -1.79
N GLY A 41 -14.74 -3.79 -2.76
CA GLY A 41 -15.66 -4.08 -3.87
C GLY A 41 -15.22 -3.42 -5.18
N VAL A 42 -15.99 -3.65 -6.24
CA VAL A 42 -15.82 -2.98 -7.54
C VAL A 42 -17.18 -2.39 -7.94
N GLU A 43 -17.20 -1.11 -8.30
CA GLU A 43 -18.43 -0.36 -8.55
C GLU A 43 -18.33 0.42 -9.86
N LEU A 44 -18.59 -0.28 -10.98
CA LEU A 44 -18.58 0.24 -12.35
C LEU A 44 -19.27 -0.75 -13.29
N ASP A 45 -19.37 -0.38 -14.57
CA ASP A 45 -19.90 -1.25 -15.64
C ASP A 45 -18.78 -2.09 -16.28
N PRO A 46 -18.59 -3.36 -15.88
CA PRO A 46 -17.46 -4.16 -16.34
C PRO A 46 -17.50 -4.46 -17.84
N VAL A 47 -18.66 -4.31 -18.50
CA VAL A 47 -18.78 -4.55 -19.95
C VAL A 47 -18.05 -3.46 -20.74
N LYS A 48 -18.04 -2.23 -20.23
CA LYS A 48 -17.45 -1.06 -20.90
C LYS A 48 -15.95 -0.91 -20.67
N GLU A 49 -15.39 -1.64 -19.72
CA GLU A 49 -13.98 -1.53 -19.37
C GLU A 49 -13.08 -2.23 -20.38
N SER A 50 -11.88 -1.68 -20.55
CA SER A 50 -10.83 -2.29 -21.37
C SER A 50 -10.37 -3.63 -20.76
N ASP A 51 -9.75 -4.47 -21.58
CA ASP A 51 -9.18 -5.73 -21.09
C ASP A 51 -8.07 -5.48 -20.06
N GLU A 52 -7.34 -4.38 -20.19
CA GLU A 52 -6.33 -3.94 -19.22
C GLU A 52 -6.95 -3.62 -17.85
N GLU A 53 -8.01 -2.81 -17.80
CA GLU A 53 -8.73 -2.50 -16.56
C GLU A 53 -9.35 -3.77 -15.94
N LYS A 54 -9.94 -4.65 -16.76
CA LYS A 54 -10.47 -5.94 -16.30
C LYS A 54 -9.41 -6.81 -15.64
N GLN A 55 -8.23 -6.93 -16.25
CA GLN A 55 -7.10 -7.67 -15.69
C GLN A 55 -6.64 -7.06 -14.36
N ALA A 56 -6.61 -5.73 -14.29
CA ALA A 56 -6.23 -5.05 -13.07
C ALA A 56 -7.28 -5.19 -11.95
N PHE A 57 -8.58 -5.16 -12.24
CA PHE A 57 -9.61 -5.52 -11.26
C PHE A 57 -9.45 -6.97 -10.77
N ALA A 58 -9.22 -7.91 -11.68
CA ALA A 58 -8.99 -9.31 -11.32
C ALA A 58 -7.78 -9.48 -10.39
N LYS A 59 -6.69 -8.72 -10.65
CA LYS A 59 -5.51 -8.67 -9.80
C LYS A 59 -5.85 -8.20 -8.38
N TYR A 60 -6.55 -7.07 -8.22
CA TYR A 60 -6.89 -6.55 -6.88
C TYR A 60 -7.92 -7.41 -6.15
N ILE A 61 -8.88 -8.01 -6.86
CA ILE A 61 -9.81 -8.99 -6.28
C ILE A 61 -9.03 -10.20 -5.75
N THR A 62 -8.06 -10.71 -6.52
CA THR A 62 -7.20 -11.83 -6.10
C THR A 62 -6.37 -11.46 -4.87
N LEU A 63 -5.78 -10.26 -4.89
CA LEU A 63 -4.99 -9.74 -3.78
C LEU A 63 -5.82 -9.58 -2.51
N HIS A 64 -7.02 -9.00 -2.62
CA HIS A 64 -7.92 -8.84 -1.48
C HIS A 64 -8.32 -10.22 -0.93
N LYS A 65 -8.72 -11.17 -1.78
CA LYS A 65 -9.06 -12.53 -1.34
C LYS A 65 -7.91 -13.22 -0.60
N ALA A 66 -6.66 -13.01 -1.02
CA ALA A 66 -5.49 -13.60 -0.39
C ALA A 66 -5.20 -13.04 1.02
N HIS A 67 -5.62 -11.80 1.30
CA HIS A 67 -5.27 -11.09 2.53
C HIS A 67 -6.48 -10.60 3.35
N ARG A 68 -7.72 -10.83 2.90
CA ARG A 68 -8.93 -10.30 3.53
C ARG A 68 -9.08 -10.72 4.98
N ASP A 69 -8.59 -11.90 5.35
CA ASP A 69 -8.69 -12.38 6.73
C ASP A 69 -7.86 -11.47 7.64
N LEU A 70 -6.61 -11.18 7.27
CA LEU A 70 -5.80 -10.17 7.96
C LEU A 70 -6.46 -8.79 7.91
N ILE A 71 -6.97 -8.35 6.76
CA ILE A 71 -7.55 -7.00 6.60
C ILE A 71 -8.78 -6.83 7.49
N HIS A 72 -9.62 -7.85 7.60
CA HIS A 72 -10.88 -7.80 8.34
C HIS A 72 -10.75 -8.17 9.83
N SER A 73 -9.71 -8.89 10.24
CA SER A 73 -9.54 -9.30 11.65
C SER A 73 -8.34 -8.66 12.34
N GLY A 74 -7.44 -8.05 11.57
CA GLY A 74 -6.24 -7.44 12.10
C GLY A 74 -6.48 -6.07 12.72
N ARG A 75 -5.48 -5.61 13.45
CA ARG A 75 -5.47 -4.29 14.08
C ARG A 75 -5.01 -3.25 13.06
N SER A 76 -5.88 -2.28 12.73
CA SER A 76 -5.49 -1.15 11.89
C SER A 76 -4.58 -0.18 12.63
N PHE A 77 -3.63 0.42 11.91
CA PHE A 77 -2.75 1.46 12.42
C PHE A 77 -2.40 2.49 11.33
N ARG A 78 -1.78 3.59 11.75
CA ARG A 78 -1.16 4.58 10.87
C ARG A 78 0.27 4.81 11.29
N LEU A 79 1.11 5.17 10.34
CA LEU A 79 2.48 5.55 10.60
C LEU A 79 2.66 7.02 10.24
N ASP A 80 3.44 7.72 11.05
CA ASP A 80 3.85 9.07 10.71
C ASP A 80 4.81 9.02 9.52
N ALA A 81 4.48 9.79 8.48
CA ALA A 81 5.35 9.95 7.33
C ALA A 81 6.29 11.13 7.54
N ALA A 82 7.56 10.97 7.15
CA ALA A 82 8.51 12.08 7.13
C ALA A 82 8.18 13.10 6.02
N ASP A 83 7.47 12.68 4.97
CA ASP A 83 6.93 13.57 3.94
C ASP A 83 5.41 13.73 4.16
N GLU A 84 4.95 14.96 4.40
CA GLU A 84 3.54 15.30 4.59
C GLU A 84 2.66 14.95 3.38
N ARG A 85 3.28 14.71 2.22
CA ARG A 85 2.61 14.30 0.98
C ARG A 85 2.43 12.78 0.90
N GLN A 86 2.82 12.03 1.92
CA GLN A 86 2.58 10.61 2.05
C GLN A 86 1.53 10.33 3.12
N PHE A 87 0.68 9.35 2.85
CA PHE A 87 -0.26 8.81 3.81
C PHE A 87 0.03 7.32 3.98
N ILE A 88 0.40 6.92 5.21
CA ILE A 88 0.85 5.57 5.51
C ILE A 88 -0.07 4.94 6.56
N TYR A 89 -0.63 3.79 6.22
CA TYR A 89 -1.56 3.06 7.06
C TYR A 89 -1.48 1.58 6.76
N GLY A 90 -1.97 0.77 7.68
CA GLY A 90 -1.90 -0.67 7.54
C GLY A 90 -2.75 -1.43 8.52
N VAL A 91 -2.58 -2.74 8.46
CA VAL A 91 -3.24 -3.72 9.31
C VAL A 91 -2.23 -4.79 9.69
N GLU A 92 -2.27 -5.23 10.94
CA GLU A 92 -1.36 -6.26 11.47
C GLU A 92 -2.09 -7.29 12.33
N ASN A 93 -1.50 -8.47 12.44
CA ASN A 93 -1.78 -9.43 13.51
C ASN A 93 -0.46 -9.85 14.16
N HIS A 94 -0.43 -10.98 14.87
CA HIS A 94 0.79 -11.47 15.53
C HIS A 94 1.90 -11.90 14.54
N ASP A 95 1.52 -12.34 13.33
CA ASP A 95 2.39 -13.03 12.40
C ASP A 95 2.79 -12.17 11.20
N GLU A 96 1.91 -11.29 10.75
CA GLU A 96 2.11 -10.51 9.54
C GLU A 96 1.44 -9.12 9.58
N MET A 97 1.88 -8.28 8.65
CA MET A 97 1.43 -6.91 8.49
C MET A 97 1.40 -6.51 7.02
N LEU A 98 0.36 -5.78 6.64
CA LEU A 98 0.25 -5.10 5.35
C LEU A 98 0.25 -3.58 5.55
N ILE A 99 1.20 -2.91 4.91
CA ILE A 99 1.36 -1.45 4.98
C ILE A 99 1.16 -0.86 3.60
N SER A 100 0.17 0.03 3.46
CA SER A 100 -0.04 0.84 2.27
C SER A 100 0.67 2.19 2.44
N VAL A 101 1.52 2.54 1.47
CA VAL A 101 2.17 3.84 1.38
C VAL A 101 1.61 4.55 0.16
N CYS A 102 0.78 5.57 0.39
CA CYS A 102 0.15 6.36 -0.67
C CYS A 102 0.86 7.70 -0.84
N GLN A 103 1.42 7.96 -2.01
CA GLN A 103 1.99 9.24 -2.38
C GLN A 103 0.88 10.13 -2.98
N LEU A 104 0.53 11.21 -2.30
CA LEU A 104 -0.58 12.09 -2.68
C LEU A 104 -0.17 13.19 -3.66
N ALA A 105 1.05 13.69 -3.54
CA ALA A 105 1.64 14.73 -4.38
C ALA A 105 3.14 14.46 -4.59
N MET A 106 3.84 15.24 -5.41
CA MET A 106 5.28 15.04 -5.65
C MET A 106 6.06 15.02 -4.33
N PRO A 107 7.02 14.12 -4.11
CA PRO A 107 7.79 14.14 -2.87
C PRO A 107 8.46 15.49 -2.59
N SER A 108 8.54 15.87 -1.32
CA SER A 108 9.14 17.16 -0.91
C SER A 108 10.66 17.20 -1.15
N HIS A 109 11.30 16.03 -1.20
CA HIS A 109 12.73 15.87 -1.44
C HIS A 109 13.00 14.82 -2.52
N ALA A 110 14.05 15.03 -3.30
CA ALA A 110 14.51 14.07 -4.32
C ALA A 110 15.01 12.74 -3.73
N LEU A 111 15.46 12.76 -2.47
CA LEU A 111 15.81 11.57 -1.70
C LEU A 111 14.80 11.46 -0.55
N PRO A 112 13.78 10.59 -0.66
CA PRO A 112 12.81 10.41 0.40
C PRO A 112 13.47 9.80 1.64
N ALA A 113 13.06 10.26 2.81
CA ALA A 113 13.49 9.65 4.06
C ALA A 113 12.96 8.20 4.15
N PRO A 114 13.69 7.28 4.82
CA PRO A 114 13.22 5.92 5.02
C PRO A 114 11.89 5.89 5.80
N VAL A 115 11.00 4.97 5.43
CA VAL A 115 9.78 4.70 6.20
C VAL A 115 10.14 3.84 7.40
N ARG A 116 9.91 4.38 8.60
CA ARG A 116 10.08 3.67 9.86
C ARG A 116 8.78 3.01 10.26
N ILE A 117 8.85 1.76 10.70
CA ILE A 117 7.68 0.97 11.10
C ILE A 117 7.71 0.83 12.61
N SER A 118 7.05 1.76 13.31
CA SER A 118 7.15 1.87 14.77
C SER A 118 6.40 0.80 15.56
N CYS A 119 5.49 0.05 14.92
CA CYS A 119 4.67 -0.97 15.57
C CYS A 119 5.30 -2.38 15.61
N VAL A 120 6.51 -2.57 15.08
CA VAL A 120 7.22 -3.87 15.11
C VAL A 120 7.81 -4.18 16.49
N GLU A 121 7.96 -5.47 16.78
CA GLU A 121 8.68 -5.96 17.95
C GLU A 121 10.20 -5.84 17.72
N PRO A 122 10.94 -5.09 18.55
CA PRO A 122 12.40 -4.85 18.42
C PRO A 122 13.25 -6.09 18.12
N ASP A 123 13.04 -7.16 18.90
CA ASP A 123 13.85 -8.37 18.90
C ASP A 123 13.39 -9.40 17.87
N ALA A 124 12.26 -9.17 17.19
CA ALA A 124 11.75 -10.07 16.16
C ALA A 124 12.44 -9.84 14.82
N THR A 125 12.49 -10.88 13.99
CA THR A 125 12.95 -10.79 12.60
C THR A 125 11.77 -10.85 11.65
N TYR A 126 11.74 -9.97 10.66
CA TYR A 126 10.68 -9.86 9.67
C TYR A 126 11.21 -10.11 8.26
N ALA A 127 10.53 -10.96 7.51
CA ALA A 127 10.65 -11.05 6.07
C ALA A 127 9.82 -9.94 5.43
N VAL A 128 10.51 -8.97 4.82
CA VAL A 128 9.93 -7.78 4.21
C VAL A 128 9.99 -7.90 2.70
N ARG A 129 8.86 -7.68 2.03
CA ARG A 129 8.79 -7.62 0.56
C ARG A 129 7.77 -6.59 0.10
N ILE A 130 7.93 -6.11 -1.13
CA ILE A 130 6.88 -5.35 -1.82
C ILE A 130 5.86 -6.35 -2.37
N LEU A 131 4.60 -6.17 -2.00
CA LEU A 131 3.47 -6.96 -2.49
C LEU A 131 2.85 -6.32 -3.73
N GLU A 132 2.80 -5.00 -3.78
CA GLU A 132 2.25 -4.23 -4.90
C GLU A 132 3.00 -2.91 -5.04
N MET A 133 3.24 -2.47 -6.29
CA MET A 133 3.82 -1.17 -6.59
C MET A 133 3.39 -0.69 -7.99
N PRO A 134 3.37 0.63 -8.25
CA PRO A 134 3.10 1.14 -9.59
C PRO A 134 4.24 0.76 -10.55
N GLN A 135 3.89 0.47 -11.81
CA GLN A 135 4.89 0.15 -12.84
C GLN A 135 5.63 1.40 -13.37
N THR A 136 5.05 2.59 -13.19
CA THR A 136 5.49 3.84 -13.83
C THR A 136 6.57 4.60 -13.06
N SER A 137 6.74 4.36 -11.76
CA SER A 137 7.48 5.26 -10.85
C SER A 137 9.01 5.14 -10.86
N PHE A 138 9.60 4.58 -11.93
CA PHE A 138 11.05 4.39 -11.99
C PHE A 138 11.78 5.36 -12.89
N GLN A 139 11.08 6.17 -13.69
CA GLN A 139 11.72 7.04 -14.69
C GLN A 139 12.57 8.15 -14.06
N LEU A 140 12.22 8.59 -12.85
CA LEU A 140 12.90 9.67 -12.14
C LEU A 140 14.15 9.20 -11.36
N MET A 141 14.35 7.90 -11.20
CA MET A 141 15.42 7.33 -10.38
C MET A 141 16.63 6.93 -11.21
N LYS A 142 17.80 7.52 -10.92
CA LYS A 142 19.08 7.08 -11.51
C LYS A 142 19.49 5.68 -11.05
N GLN A 143 19.13 5.31 -9.82
CA GLN A 143 19.39 4.00 -9.24
C GLN A 143 18.21 3.60 -8.36
N ARG A 144 17.73 2.36 -8.53
CA ARG A 144 16.65 1.79 -7.72
C ARG A 144 17.21 1.20 -6.41
N PRO A 145 16.46 1.19 -5.30
CA PRO A 145 16.84 0.45 -4.11
C PRO A 145 17.12 -1.02 -4.46
N ALA A 146 18.24 -1.57 -4.00
CA ALA A 146 18.71 -2.90 -4.41
C ALA A 146 17.84 -4.08 -3.93
N TRP A 147 16.81 -3.79 -3.13
CA TRP A 147 15.93 -4.76 -2.48
C TRP A 147 14.53 -4.84 -3.09
N LEU A 148 14.13 -3.94 -4.01
CA LEU A 148 12.74 -3.85 -4.49
C LEU A 148 12.13 -5.18 -4.94
N ASP A 149 12.91 -6.00 -5.65
CA ASP A 149 12.45 -7.27 -6.21
C ASP A 149 12.81 -8.48 -5.31
N LYS A 150 13.15 -8.23 -4.04
CA LYS A 150 13.63 -9.24 -3.09
C LYS A 150 12.76 -9.28 -1.85
N THR A 151 12.78 -10.43 -1.19
CA THR A 151 12.42 -10.51 0.22
C THR A 151 13.69 -10.34 1.04
N ILE A 152 13.71 -9.38 1.95
CA ILE A 152 14.85 -9.11 2.84
C ILE A 152 14.46 -9.44 4.28
N LEU A 153 15.43 -9.90 5.07
CA LEU A 153 15.26 -10.14 6.50
C LEU A 153 15.82 -8.95 7.27
N LEU A 154 14.99 -8.33 8.11
CA LEU A 154 15.36 -7.20 8.95
C LEU A 154 14.85 -7.44 10.37
N THR A 155 15.62 -7.02 11.36
CA THR A 155 15.15 -7.00 12.75
C THR A 155 14.13 -5.88 12.94
N GLY A 156 13.26 -6.01 13.94
CA GLY A 156 12.34 -4.94 14.31
C GLY A 156 13.06 -3.64 14.63
N ASP A 157 14.20 -3.72 15.33
CA ASP A 157 15.05 -2.55 15.61
C ASP A 157 15.55 -1.85 14.34
N ASN A 158 15.95 -2.60 13.30
CA ASN A 158 16.32 -1.98 12.01
C ASN A 158 15.13 -1.26 11.37
N LEU A 159 13.95 -1.89 11.38
CA LEU A 159 12.74 -1.32 10.80
C LEU A 159 12.22 -0.09 11.57
N ARG A 160 12.44 -0.06 12.88
CA ARG A 160 12.00 1.03 13.76
C ARG A 160 12.94 2.23 13.72
N GLU A 161 14.24 2.01 13.85
CA GLU A 161 15.22 3.09 14.04
C GLU A 161 15.84 3.58 12.72
N ILE A 162 16.07 2.66 11.76
CA ILE A 162 16.67 2.98 10.46
C ILE A 162 15.59 3.16 9.40
N GLY A 163 14.65 2.22 9.31
CA GLY A 163 13.56 2.21 8.35
C GLY A 163 13.93 1.66 6.97
N LEU A 164 12.96 1.69 6.06
CA LEU A 164 13.07 1.17 4.70
C LEU A 164 13.14 2.30 3.67
N THR A 165 14.19 2.33 2.86
CA THR A 165 14.24 3.21 1.69
C THR A 165 13.34 2.65 0.59
N LEU A 166 12.23 3.34 0.35
CA LEU A 166 11.26 3.05 -0.70
C LEU A 166 11.71 3.65 -2.04
N PRO A 167 11.17 3.15 -3.18
CA PRO A 167 11.36 3.85 -4.45
C PRO A 167 10.66 5.22 -4.40
N ILE A 168 11.12 6.16 -5.21
CA ILE A 168 10.42 7.43 -5.39
C ILE A 168 9.10 7.11 -6.08
N LEU A 169 7.98 7.46 -5.45
CA LEU A 169 6.65 7.27 -6.00
C LEU A 169 6.20 8.53 -6.74
N ASP A 170 5.53 8.35 -7.86
CA ASP A 170 4.85 9.46 -8.56
C ASP A 170 3.68 9.97 -7.71
N PRO A 171 3.21 11.21 -7.92
CA PRO A 171 1.95 11.67 -7.36
C PRO A 171 0.82 10.72 -7.69
N GLU A 172 -0.10 10.52 -6.73
CA GLU A 172 -1.29 9.68 -6.89
C GLU A 172 -0.95 8.23 -7.23
N SER A 173 0.08 7.68 -6.59
CA SER A 173 0.48 6.28 -6.69
C SER A 173 0.69 5.67 -5.31
N ALA A 174 0.64 4.34 -5.22
CA ALA A 174 0.75 3.65 -3.95
C ALA A 174 1.45 2.30 -4.06
N LEU A 175 2.18 1.94 -3.00
CA LEU A 175 2.75 0.60 -2.84
C LEU A 175 2.20 -0.09 -1.60
N ILE A 176 2.30 -1.41 -1.58
CA ILE A 176 1.98 -2.25 -0.41
C ILE A 176 3.23 -3.02 -0.01
N LEU A 177 3.63 -2.86 1.25
CA LEU A 177 4.63 -3.70 1.91
C LEU A 177 3.92 -4.84 2.63
N HIS A 178 4.51 -6.02 2.56
CA HIS A 178 4.12 -7.16 3.37
C HIS A 178 5.30 -7.57 4.25
N LEU A 179 5.06 -7.61 5.55
CA LEU A 179 6.03 -8.02 6.57
C LEU A 179 5.50 -9.28 7.23
N LYS A 180 6.32 -10.33 7.28
CA LYS A 180 5.99 -11.59 7.96
C LYS A 180 7.05 -11.91 9.01
N LYS A 181 6.62 -12.02 10.26
CA LYS A 181 7.45 -12.46 11.39
C LYS A 181 7.99 -13.87 11.12
N GLN A 182 9.27 -14.09 11.41
CA GLN A 182 9.95 -15.38 11.26
C GLN A 182 9.90 -16.20 12.54
#